data_AF-A0A3D5Q722-F1
#
_entry.id   AF-A0A3D5Q722-F1
#
_cell.length_a   1.000
_cell.length_b   1.000
_cell.length_c   1.000
_cell.angle_alpha   90.00
_cell.angle_beta   90.00
_cell.angle_gamma   90.00
#
_symmetry.space_group_name_H-M   'P 1'
#
loop_
_entity.id
_entity.type
_entity.pdbx_description
1 polymer ?
#
loop_
_entity_poly.entity_id
_entity_poly.type
_entity_poly.pdbx_seq_one_letter_code
_entity_poly.pdbx_strand_id
1 'polypeptide(L)'
;MSNGANNQTQLVTDKYFFQASAAEFKKIPGCPIAYWASASIYSAFDCAKRISDITSLHRGISTGNTDLFARVWHEVPIENLCIGANSAEAARLSGARWFPYNRGGSFRKWYGLGVDILDYEDDGRRMIEAAKKGESPGFRHDGSAEYFLPTITWTALTAGKPSFRLIEAGYILGHKGSSIKTADSSRLAFLCLFNSNTFERFLEYTSPTLDINISQLSSLPLPNSFEFSQAGNVAIGLVNLAKTDWNSYETSWDFTNLPLMRPDYRQPKLNLVYQKLRVVWREMTLEMQRLEEENNRIFIEAYGLQDELTPEVPLEEITLTCNPHYRYGNNKSEEELEALLLADTMRELVSYAVGCMFGRYSLDAPGLILANQGEGFDDYWRIVEEKRKRPDSHQSSVLSSQSSTVSDLKKDTEDCLLKTDSFPEHWKLNTDSSLSGFSPDQDNVIPMLDGDWFTDDITERFREFLRIAFGEEHYEENLRFVEQALGKDIRKYFLKDFYNDHVRRYKKRPIYWLFSSPKGSFNALIYMHRYQPHTVGTVLKYLRDFKDEKLKARKNHLEAVSISSSASQGEKTKALKEIEKINKILAELDDYERDVLYPLATEQVEIDLDDGVKANYPKFGEALKKISGLSR
;
A
#
# COMPACT_ATOMS: atom_id res chain seq x y z
N MET A 1 -87.00 -38.58 -4.79
CA MET A 1 -86.91 -39.91 -4.13
C MET A 1 -85.43 -40.16 -3.94
N SER A 2 -84.83 -39.80 -2.80
CA SER A 2 -84.93 -40.39 -1.45
C SER A 2 -83.66 -41.18 -1.16
N ASN A 3 -82.97 -40.73 -0.10
CA ASN A 3 -82.04 -41.46 0.77
C ASN A 3 -80.69 -41.87 0.14
N GLY A 4 -79.53 -41.58 0.73
CA GLY A 4 -79.21 -41.27 2.12
C GLY A 4 -78.28 -42.35 2.67
N ALA A 5 -77.06 -41.95 3.06
CA ALA A 5 -76.21 -42.54 4.11
C ALA A 5 -74.82 -41.88 4.01
N ASN A 6 -74.54 -40.87 4.84
CA ASN A 6 -73.78 -40.99 6.10
C ASN A 6 -72.30 -41.35 5.90
N ASN A 7 -71.39 -40.41 6.15
CA ASN A 7 -70.92 -40.22 7.53
C ASN A 7 -70.10 -38.94 7.71
N GLN A 8 -70.34 -38.32 8.85
CA GLN A 8 -69.64 -37.19 9.43
C GLN A 8 -68.16 -37.50 9.62
N THR A 9 -67.29 -36.56 9.26
CA THR A 9 -66.25 -36.08 10.19
C THR A 9 -65.97 -34.61 9.91
N GLN A 10 -66.63 -33.73 10.65
CA GLN A 10 -66.20 -32.35 10.82
C GLN A 10 -65.28 -32.36 12.05
N LEU A 11 -63.98 -32.20 11.84
CA LEU A 11 -63.00 -31.93 12.90
C LEU A 11 -62.07 -30.80 12.44
N VAL A 12 -62.53 -29.58 12.73
CA VAL A 12 -61.80 -28.40 13.21
C VAL A 12 -60.26 -28.48 13.19
N THR A 13 -59.61 -27.70 12.31
CA THR A 13 -58.29 -27.07 12.55
C THR A 13 -58.02 -25.78 11.73
N ASP A 14 -59.02 -25.06 11.24
CA ASP A 14 -58.79 -23.73 10.60
C ASP A 14 -58.75 -22.58 11.62
N LYS A 15 -57.82 -22.63 12.58
CA LYS A 15 -57.72 -21.55 13.60
C LYS A 15 -56.35 -20.91 13.81
N TYR A 16 -55.34 -21.26 13.02
CA TYR A 16 -54.00 -20.63 13.11
C TYR A 16 -53.29 -20.49 11.77
N PHE A 17 -54.00 -20.12 10.70
CA PHE A 17 -53.34 -19.73 9.45
C PHE A 17 -53.16 -18.20 9.43
N PHE A 18 -51.91 -17.76 9.54
CA PHE A 18 -51.54 -16.34 9.43
C PHE A 18 -50.64 -16.16 8.22
N GLN A 19 -51.04 -15.27 7.31
CA GLN A 19 -50.27 -14.88 6.15
C GLN A 19 -49.72 -13.48 6.39
N ALA A 20 -48.40 -13.33 6.32
CA ALA A 20 -47.72 -12.04 6.37
C ALA A 20 -46.64 -12.00 5.29
N SER A 21 -46.39 -10.82 4.73
CA SER A 21 -45.35 -10.67 3.71
C SER A 21 -43.95 -10.73 4.34
N ALA A 22 -42.94 -11.20 3.61
CA ALA A 22 -41.54 -11.15 4.07
C ALA A 22 -41.09 -9.72 4.43
N ALA A 23 -41.67 -8.70 3.80
CA ALA A 23 -41.44 -7.29 4.10
C ALA A 23 -41.95 -6.86 5.49
N GLU A 24 -42.97 -7.53 6.03
CA GLU A 24 -43.50 -7.26 7.38
C GLU A 24 -42.62 -7.87 8.47
N PHE A 25 -42.07 -9.07 8.24
CA PHE A 25 -41.12 -9.69 9.17
C PHE A 25 -39.80 -8.92 9.27
N LYS A 26 -39.33 -8.29 8.18
CA LYS A 26 -38.15 -7.39 8.20
C LYS A 26 -38.28 -6.19 9.14
N LYS A 27 -39.50 -5.86 9.60
CA LYS A 27 -39.74 -4.77 10.56
C LYS A 27 -39.54 -5.20 12.03
N ILE A 28 -39.40 -6.50 12.30
CA ILE A 28 -39.28 -7.07 13.64
C ILE A 28 -37.81 -7.46 13.88
N PRO A 29 -37.08 -6.80 14.81
CA PRO A 29 -35.70 -7.16 15.12
C PRO A 29 -35.61 -8.44 15.96
N GLY A 30 -34.54 -9.24 15.75
CA GLY A 30 -34.10 -10.25 16.72
C GLY A 30 -34.22 -11.72 16.33
N CYS A 31 -34.88 -12.08 15.22
CA CYS A 31 -34.88 -13.44 14.67
C CYS A 31 -34.92 -13.39 13.13
N PRO A 32 -33.83 -13.73 12.40
CA PRO A 32 -33.89 -13.85 10.95
C PRO A 32 -34.79 -15.03 10.57
N ILE A 33 -35.91 -14.75 9.88
CA ILE A 33 -36.80 -15.78 9.34
C ILE A 33 -36.32 -16.12 7.93
N ALA A 34 -35.41 -17.08 7.83
CA ALA A 34 -34.81 -17.54 6.59
C ALA A 34 -35.62 -18.70 5.97
N TYR A 35 -36.89 -18.49 5.62
CA TYR A 35 -37.79 -19.55 5.11
C TYR A 35 -37.38 -20.10 3.73
N TRP A 36 -36.49 -19.39 3.01
CA TRP A 36 -35.94 -19.80 1.72
C TRP A 36 -34.62 -20.57 1.85
N ALA A 37 -34.11 -20.76 3.07
CA ALA A 37 -32.91 -21.56 3.29
C ALA A 37 -33.19 -23.04 2.95
N SER A 38 -32.20 -23.71 2.38
CA SER A 38 -32.29 -25.12 2.04
C SER A 38 -32.20 -26.02 3.28
N ALA A 39 -32.54 -27.30 3.10
CA ALA A 39 -32.34 -28.31 4.13
C ALA A 39 -30.88 -28.44 4.57
N SER A 40 -29.92 -28.30 3.64
CA SER A 40 -28.48 -28.31 3.94
C SER A 40 -28.07 -27.14 4.83
N ILE A 41 -28.57 -25.93 4.56
CA ILE A 41 -28.31 -24.75 5.41
C ILE A 41 -28.89 -24.95 6.81
N TYR A 42 -30.13 -25.43 6.94
CA TYR A 42 -30.71 -25.72 8.26
C TYR A 42 -29.93 -26.79 9.02
N SER A 43 -29.54 -27.87 8.34
CA SER A 43 -28.75 -28.95 8.94
C SER A 43 -27.39 -28.44 9.42
N ALA A 44 -26.75 -27.52 8.69
CA ALA A 44 -25.52 -26.89 9.13
C ALA A 44 -25.71 -26.13 10.45
N PHE A 45 -26.78 -25.34 10.62
CA PHE A 45 -27.02 -24.63 11.89
C PHE A 45 -27.43 -25.54 13.06
N ASP A 46 -28.07 -26.67 12.80
CA ASP A 46 -28.59 -27.59 13.84
C ASP A 46 -27.52 -28.56 14.36
N CYS A 47 -26.65 -29.05 13.47
CA CYS A 47 -25.72 -30.14 13.78
C CYS A 47 -24.24 -29.71 13.88
N ALA A 48 -23.89 -28.50 13.45
CA ALA A 48 -22.50 -28.05 13.46
C ALA A 48 -22.03 -27.49 14.80
N LYS A 49 -20.71 -27.62 15.04
CA LYS A 49 -20.00 -26.74 15.98
C LYS A 49 -20.05 -25.30 15.48
N ARG A 50 -20.01 -24.33 16.38
CA ARG A 50 -19.96 -22.91 16.05
C ARG A 50 -18.51 -22.42 15.97
N ILE A 51 -18.29 -21.33 15.24
CA ILE A 51 -16.96 -20.68 15.17
C ILE A 51 -16.45 -20.29 16.57
N SER A 52 -17.32 -19.85 17.47
CA SER A 52 -16.97 -19.51 18.86
C SER A 52 -16.52 -20.70 19.72
N ASP A 53 -16.78 -21.93 19.29
CA ASP A 53 -16.41 -23.12 20.07
C ASP A 53 -14.92 -23.44 19.94
N ILE A 54 -14.25 -22.88 18.93
CA ILE A 54 -12.84 -23.17 18.59
C ILE A 54 -11.99 -21.89 18.49
N THR A 55 -12.62 -20.72 18.31
CA THR A 55 -11.92 -19.45 18.12
C THR A 55 -12.35 -18.41 19.15
N SER A 56 -11.49 -17.44 19.42
CA SER A 56 -11.85 -16.27 20.24
C SER A 56 -11.68 -14.99 19.43
N LEU A 57 -12.67 -14.11 19.52
CA LEU A 57 -12.72 -12.88 18.75
C LEU A 57 -12.48 -11.69 19.68
N HIS A 58 -11.54 -10.82 19.30
CA HIS A 58 -11.05 -9.75 20.17
C HIS A 58 -11.19 -8.39 19.51
N ARG A 59 -11.42 -7.38 20.34
CA ARG A 59 -11.30 -5.97 19.97
C ARG A 59 -9.96 -5.45 20.46
N GLY A 60 -9.36 -4.57 19.67
CA GLY A 60 -8.10 -3.92 20.01
C GLY A 60 -8.27 -2.52 20.61
N ILE A 61 -7.13 -1.82 20.71
CA ILE A 61 -7.01 -0.50 21.32
C ILE A 61 -7.92 0.55 20.68
N SER A 62 -8.53 1.38 21.52
CA SER A 62 -9.10 2.66 21.13
C SER A 62 -8.12 3.75 21.54
N THR A 63 -7.51 4.46 20.59
CA THR A 63 -6.48 5.46 20.88
C THR A 63 -7.03 6.75 21.50
N GLY A 64 -8.35 7.01 21.38
CA GLY A 64 -8.98 8.27 21.77
C GLY A 64 -8.62 9.45 20.85
N ASN A 65 -7.37 9.51 20.38
CA ASN A 65 -6.88 10.52 19.45
C ASN A 65 -5.93 9.88 18.41
N THR A 66 -6.49 9.39 17.30
CA THR A 66 -5.71 8.70 16.26
C THR A 66 -4.69 9.61 15.58
N ASP A 67 -5.00 10.91 15.43
CA ASP A 67 -4.09 11.86 14.79
C ASP A 67 -2.84 12.13 15.62
N LEU A 68 -2.93 12.01 16.94
CA LEU A 68 -1.78 12.17 17.83
C LEU A 68 -0.86 10.95 17.81
N PHE A 69 -1.42 9.73 17.85
CA PHE A 69 -0.65 8.50 18.11
C PHE A 69 -0.44 7.56 16.92
N ALA A 70 -1.14 7.76 15.80
CA ALA A 70 -0.98 6.91 14.62
C ALA A 70 -0.31 7.68 13.48
N ARG A 71 0.54 6.99 12.73
CA ARG A 71 1.22 7.48 11.52
C ARG A 71 1.14 6.43 10.42
N VAL A 72 1.57 6.79 9.22
CA VAL A 72 1.94 5.82 8.18
C VAL A 72 3.45 5.56 8.29
N TRP A 73 3.89 4.33 8.06
CA TRP A 73 5.27 3.89 8.37
C TRP A 73 6.37 4.74 7.74
N HIS A 74 6.13 5.29 6.54
CA HIS A 74 7.10 6.12 5.82
C HIS A 74 7.16 7.56 6.33
N GLU A 75 6.38 7.92 7.34
CA GLU A 75 6.44 9.25 7.94
C GLU A 75 7.55 9.38 8.98
N VAL A 76 8.00 8.26 9.57
CA VAL A 76 8.87 8.21 10.74
C VAL A 76 10.23 7.59 10.39
N PRO A 77 11.29 7.80 11.18
CA PRO A 77 12.57 7.13 10.99
C PRO A 77 12.39 5.61 11.03
N ILE A 78 13.00 4.89 10.08
CA ILE A 78 12.90 3.42 10.05
C ILE A 78 13.54 2.77 11.28
N GLU A 79 14.55 3.40 11.89
CA GLU A 79 15.18 2.96 13.14
C GLU A 79 14.25 3.02 14.36
N ASN A 80 13.23 3.88 14.34
CA ASN A 80 12.24 4.00 15.42
C ASN A 80 11.04 3.05 15.23
N LEU A 81 11.02 2.26 14.15
CA LEU A 81 9.94 1.35 13.78
C LEU A 81 10.33 -0.13 13.99
N CYS A 82 9.60 -0.84 14.84
CA CYS A 82 9.76 -2.28 15.03
C CYS A 82 8.59 -3.04 14.39
N ILE A 83 8.81 -3.69 13.25
CA ILE A 83 7.78 -4.39 12.47
C ILE A 83 7.52 -5.82 13.00
N GLY A 84 8.54 -6.50 13.53
CA GLY A 84 8.52 -7.95 13.77
C GLY A 84 8.50 -8.37 15.23
N ALA A 85 8.11 -7.49 16.16
CA ALA A 85 8.02 -7.87 17.57
C ALA A 85 7.03 -9.04 17.74
N ASN A 86 7.45 -10.12 18.40
CA ASN A 86 6.63 -11.34 18.58
C ASN A 86 5.95 -11.41 19.96
N SER A 87 6.21 -10.43 20.82
CA SER A 87 5.68 -10.33 22.18
C SER A 87 5.81 -8.90 22.70
N ALA A 88 5.07 -8.57 23.75
CA ALA A 88 5.20 -7.28 24.44
C ALA A 88 6.61 -7.09 25.07
N GLU A 89 7.25 -8.19 25.51
CA GLU A 89 8.62 -8.14 26.02
C GLU A 89 9.61 -7.80 24.90
N ALA A 90 9.53 -8.48 23.75
CA ALA A 90 10.36 -8.16 22.59
C ALA A 90 10.14 -6.73 22.11
N ALA A 91 8.89 -6.25 22.11
CA ALA A 91 8.55 -4.87 21.77
C ALA A 91 9.25 -3.87 22.71
N ARG A 92 9.18 -4.08 24.03
CA ARG A 92 9.86 -3.22 25.00
C ARG A 92 11.39 -3.27 24.89
N LEU A 93 11.96 -4.46 24.67
CA LEU A 93 13.40 -4.63 24.50
C LEU A 93 13.94 -4.00 23.21
N SER A 94 13.09 -3.82 22.19
CA SER A 94 13.48 -3.16 20.94
C SER A 94 13.83 -1.68 21.13
N GLY A 95 13.32 -1.03 22.17
CA GLY A 95 13.46 0.41 22.38
C GLY A 95 12.76 1.27 21.31
N ALA A 96 12.00 0.66 20.40
CA ALA A 96 11.30 1.36 19.34
C ALA A 96 10.06 2.08 19.87
N ARG A 97 9.70 3.17 19.19
CA ARG A 97 8.49 3.93 19.48
C ARG A 97 7.28 3.44 18.68
N TRP A 98 7.52 3.08 17.42
CA TRP A 98 6.47 2.77 16.46
C TRP A 98 6.36 1.28 16.20
N PHE A 99 5.12 0.80 16.14
CA PHE A 99 4.81 -0.60 15.86
C PHE A 99 3.66 -0.70 14.85
N PRO A 100 3.61 -1.73 13.98
CA PRO A 100 2.51 -1.96 13.06
C PRO A 100 1.15 -1.90 13.75
N TYR A 101 0.20 -1.23 13.10
CA TYR A 101 -1.12 -0.97 13.67
C TYR A 101 -2.22 -1.38 12.71
N ASN A 102 -3.05 -2.33 13.13
CA ASN A 102 -4.18 -2.77 12.33
C ASN A 102 -5.44 -1.94 12.59
N ARG A 103 -5.93 -1.24 11.55
CA ARG A 103 -7.17 -0.44 11.60
C ARG A 103 -8.32 -1.03 10.78
N GLY A 104 -8.22 -2.29 10.35
CA GLY A 104 -9.12 -2.87 9.36
C GLY A 104 -8.57 -2.59 7.96
N GLY A 105 -8.92 -1.47 7.34
CA GLY A 105 -8.42 -1.09 6.00
C GLY A 105 -9.42 -1.39 4.87
N SER A 106 -8.99 -1.18 3.62
CA SER A 106 -9.83 -1.39 2.43
C SER A 106 -10.12 -2.88 2.17
N PHE A 107 -10.97 -3.16 1.20
CA PHE A 107 -11.19 -4.52 0.71
C PHE A 107 -9.88 -5.08 0.12
N ARG A 108 -9.49 -6.26 0.57
CA ARG A 108 -8.37 -7.11 0.06
C ARG A 108 -8.41 -8.43 0.83
N LYS A 109 -8.31 -9.57 0.15
CA LYS A 109 -8.26 -10.89 0.80
C LYS A 109 -6.80 -11.32 1.09
N TRP A 110 -6.67 -12.31 1.96
CA TRP A 110 -5.47 -13.10 2.27
C TRP A 110 -4.32 -12.38 2.98
N TYR A 111 -3.80 -11.27 2.46
CA TYR A 111 -2.66 -10.56 3.07
C TYR A 111 -2.56 -9.10 2.61
N GLY A 112 -1.96 -8.22 3.42
CA GLY A 112 -1.56 -6.86 3.04
C GLY A 112 -2.31 -5.75 3.81
N LEU A 113 -2.22 -4.52 3.30
CA LEU A 113 -2.75 -3.28 3.92
C LEU A 113 -2.06 -2.83 5.20
N GLY A 114 -1.00 -3.52 5.63
CA GLY A 114 -0.08 -3.05 6.66
C GLY A 114 0.66 -1.81 6.18
N VAL A 115 0.18 -0.63 6.60
CA VAL A 115 0.88 0.65 6.39
C VAL A 115 0.85 1.56 7.59
N ASP A 116 -0.14 1.38 8.46
CA ASP A 116 -0.33 2.20 9.64
C ASP A 116 0.55 1.69 10.78
N ILE A 117 1.03 2.63 11.58
CA ILE A 117 1.85 2.37 12.76
C ILE A 117 1.28 3.17 13.94
N LEU A 118 1.50 2.67 15.15
CA LEU A 118 1.04 3.26 16.39
C LEU A 118 2.22 3.50 17.32
N ASP A 119 2.21 4.66 17.97
CA ASP A 119 3.08 4.95 19.10
C ASP A 119 2.68 4.03 20.26
N TYR A 120 3.50 3.02 20.50
CA TYR A 120 3.30 2.05 21.57
C TYR A 120 4.57 1.85 22.38
N GLU A 121 5.41 2.88 22.38
CA GLU A 121 6.59 2.97 23.22
C GLU A 121 6.21 2.66 24.67
N ASP A 122 6.97 1.75 25.28
CA ASP A 122 6.79 1.35 26.67
C ASP A 122 5.33 1.01 27.03
N ASP A 123 4.76 0.09 26.27
CA ASP A 123 3.38 -0.40 26.43
C ASP A 123 2.31 0.69 26.23
N GLY A 124 2.60 1.69 25.40
CA GLY A 124 1.68 2.79 25.09
C GLY A 124 1.61 3.86 26.18
N ARG A 125 2.72 4.07 26.92
CA ARG A 125 2.80 5.01 28.04
C ARG A 125 2.22 6.39 27.71
N ARG A 126 2.59 6.96 26.55
CA ARG A 126 2.13 8.29 26.12
C ARG A 126 0.61 8.37 25.95
N MET A 127 -0.02 7.33 25.42
CA MET A 127 -1.48 7.25 25.29
C MET A 127 -2.15 7.19 26.66
N ILE A 128 -1.60 6.38 27.57
CA ILE A 128 -2.12 6.23 28.94
C ILE A 128 -2.01 7.56 29.70
N GLU A 129 -0.90 8.27 29.59
CA GLU A 129 -0.69 9.57 30.22
C GLU A 129 -1.60 10.66 29.64
N ALA A 130 -1.74 10.73 28.32
CA ALA A 130 -2.66 11.66 27.66
C ALA A 130 -4.12 11.40 28.08
N ALA A 131 -4.52 10.14 28.19
CA ALA A 131 -5.84 9.77 28.70
C ALA A 131 -6.05 10.24 30.15
N LYS A 132 -5.05 10.09 31.04
CA LYS A 132 -5.09 10.59 32.43
C LYS A 132 -5.21 12.12 32.50
N LYS A 133 -4.62 12.84 31.54
CA LYS A 133 -4.72 14.31 31.41
C LYS A 133 -6.03 14.77 30.76
N GLY A 134 -6.85 13.86 30.24
CA GLY A 134 -8.09 14.19 29.52
C GLY A 134 -7.90 14.60 28.05
N GLU A 135 -6.69 14.42 27.49
CA GLU A 135 -6.34 14.80 26.11
C GLU A 135 -6.80 13.76 25.08
N SER A 136 -7.14 12.54 25.53
CA SER A 136 -7.54 11.40 24.69
C SER A 136 -8.87 10.78 25.15
N PRO A 137 -9.99 11.51 25.08
CA PRO A 137 -11.29 10.99 25.49
C PRO A 137 -11.66 9.73 24.68
N GLY A 138 -12.19 8.71 25.36
CA GLY A 138 -12.55 7.44 24.73
C GLY A 138 -11.37 6.47 24.50
N PHE A 139 -10.20 6.76 25.07
CA PHE A 139 -9.10 5.80 25.14
C PHE A 139 -9.52 4.53 25.89
N ARG A 140 -9.17 3.36 25.34
CA ARG A 140 -9.32 2.05 25.98
C ARG A 140 -8.19 1.13 25.55
N HIS A 141 -7.52 0.52 26.52
CA HIS A 141 -6.38 -0.36 26.30
C HIS A 141 -6.80 -1.84 26.21
N ASP A 142 -7.77 -2.11 25.34
CA ASP A 142 -8.40 -3.43 25.21
C ASP A 142 -7.53 -4.38 24.35
N GLY A 143 -7.48 -5.67 24.71
CA GLY A 143 -6.88 -6.71 23.87
C GLY A 143 -5.35 -6.80 23.89
N SER A 144 -4.68 -6.18 24.87
CA SER A 144 -3.21 -6.14 24.95
C SER A 144 -2.53 -7.51 25.02
N ALA A 145 -3.21 -8.54 25.56
CA ALA A 145 -2.74 -9.92 25.58
C ALA A 145 -2.62 -10.55 24.17
N GLU A 146 -3.25 -9.94 23.16
CA GLU A 146 -3.30 -10.44 21.78
C GLU A 146 -2.39 -9.65 20.83
N TYR A 147 -1.76 -8.58 21.31
CA TYR A 147 -0.84 -7.80 20.48
C TYR A 147 0.40 -8.62 20.15
N PHE A 148 1.01 -8.31 19.01
CA PHE A 148 2.23 -8.93 18.50
C PHE A 148 2.09 -10.40 18.06
N LEU A 149 0.93 -11.02 18.28
CA LEU A 149 0.65 -12.40 17.86
C LEU A 149 0.03 -12.46 16.46
N PRO A 150 0.41 -13.46 15.63
CA PRO A 150 -0.24 -13.69 14.35
C PRO A 150 -1.74 -13.99 14.51
N THR A 151 -2.57 -13.34 13.69
CA THR A 151 -4.03 -13.43 13.80
C THR A 151 -4.71 -13.23 12.45
N ILE A 152 -6.03 -13.40 12.39
CA ILE A 152 -6.84 -13.07 11.21
C ILE A 152 -7.59 -11.78 11.51
N THR A 153 -7.59 -10.84 10.58
CA THR A 153 -8.42 -9.64 10.65
C THR A 153 -9.40 -9.57 9.48
N TRP A 154 -10.37 -8.67 9.59
CA TRP A 154 -11.28 -8.31 8.51
C TRP A 154 -11.53 -6.81 8.48
N THR A 155 -12.08 -6.37 7.36
CA THR A 155 -12.64 -5.03 7.25
C THR A 155 -14.04 -5.03 7.84
N ALA A 156 -14.25 -4.33 8.96
CA ALA A 156 -15.52 -4.37 9.71
C ALA A 156 -16.69 -3.67 9.00
N LEU A 157 -16.41 -2.61 8.23
CA LEU A 157 -17.38 -1.80 7.47
C LEU A 157 -17.28 -2.19 5.99
N THR A 158 -18.19 -3.01 5.47
CA THR A 158 -18.18 -3.42 4.06
C THR A 158 -19.55 -3.25 3.43
N ALA A 159 -19.65 -2.37 2.42
CA ALA A 159 -20.83 -2.28 1.55
C ALA A 159 -20.96 -3.48 0.57
N GLY A 160 -20.08 -4.48 0.66
CA GLY A 160 -19.97 -5.60 -0.27
C GLY A 160 -19.45 -6.87 0.42
N LYS A 161 -18.78 -7.74 -0.34
CA LYS A 161 -18.33 -9.06 0.14
C LYS A 161 -17.40 -8.98 1.35
N PRO A 162 -17.41 -9.99 2.25
CA PRO A 162 -16.43 -10.08 3.32
C PRO A 162 -15.00 -10.21 2.77
N SER A 163 -14.01 -9.67 3.50
CA SER A 163 -12.60 -9.88 3.17
C SER A 163 -11.78 -10.06 4.44
N PHE A 164 -11.12 -11.22 4.54
CA PHE A 164 -10.29 -11.59 5.66
C PHE A 164 -8.83 -11.70 5.25
N ARG A 165 -7.92 -11.31 6.15
CA ARG A 165 -6.47 -11.27 5.91
C ARG A 165 -5.72 -11.87 7.09
N LEU A 166 -4.63 -12.55 6.78
CA LEU A 166 -3.61 -12.89 7.76
C LEU A 166 -2.87 -11.62 8.18
N ILE A 167 -2.71 -11.46 9.48
CA ILE A 167 -1.78 -10.55 10.12
C ILE A 167 -0.66 -11.38 10.72
N GLU A 168 0.59 -11.03 10.39
CA GLU A 168 1.78 -11.65 10.97
C GLU A 168 2.06 -11.10 12.38
N ALA A 169 3.08 -11.63 13.04
CA ALA A 169 3.54 -11.08 14.31
C ALA A 169 3.94 -9.60 14.15
N GLY A 170 3.90 -8.83 15.25
CA GLY A 170 4.31 -7.42 15.26
C GLY A 170 3.20 -6.40 15.42
N TYR A 171 1.95 -6.79 15.17
CA TYR A 171 0.85 -5.84 15.10
C TYR A 171 0.19 -5.56 16.44
N ILE A 172 -0.14 -4.29 16.65
CA ILE A 172 -1.13 -3.85 17.62
C ILE A 172 -2.48 -3.80 16.93
N LEU A 173 -3.50 -4.32 17.60
CA LEU A 173 -4.84 -4.40 17.07
C LEU A 173 -5.61 -3.13 17.45
N GLY A 174 -6.31 -2.51 16.49
CA GLY A 174 -7.21 -1.40 16.75
C GLY A 174 -8.66 -1.85 16.97
N HIS A 175 -9.47 -1.00 17.59
CA HIS A 175 -10.90 -1.28 17.80
C HIS A 175 -11.68 -1.56 16.49
N LYS A 176 -11.27 -0.95 15.36
CA LYS A 176 -11.82 -1.22 14.01
C LYS A 176 -11.07 -2.33 13.25
N GLY A 177 -9.94 -2.78 13.78
CA GLY A 177 -9.15 -3.90 13.27
C GLY A 177 -9.31 -5.11 14.19
N SER A 178 -10.57 -5.54 14.38
CA SER A 178 -10.88 -6.71 15.21
C SER A 178 -10.16 -7.96 14.68
N SER A 179 -9.92 -8.92 15.56
CA SER A 179 -9.12 -10.09 15.26
C SER A 179 -9.78 -11.40 15.68
N ILE A 180 -9.38 -12.47 15.01
CA ILE A 180 -9.81 -13.85 15.30
C ILE A 180 -8.58 -14.63 15.72
N LYS A 181 -8.52 -14.91 17.02
CA LYS A 181 -7.48 -15.77 17.60
C LYS A 181 -7.85 -17.23 17.36
N THR A 182 -6.88 -17.93 16.78
CA THR A 182 -6.94 -19.35 16.43
C THR A 182 -5.61 -19.99 16.83
N ALA A 183 -5.61 -21.30 17.06
CA ALA A 183 -4.37 -22.05 17.19
C ALA A 183 -3.60 -22.04 15.87
N ASP A 184 -2.25 -22.01 15.93
CA ASP A 184 -1.39 -21.93 14.75
C ASP A 184 -1.74 -22.99 13.69
N SER A 185 -1.96 -24.23 14.12
CA SER A 185 -2.30 -25.36 13.26
C SER A 185 -3.62 -25.21 12.49
N SER A 186 -4.50 -24.31 12.92
CA SER A 186 -5.85 -24.13 12.35
C SER A 186 -6.05 -22.79 11.66
N ARG A 187 -5.17 -21.79 11.90
CA ARG A 187 -5.35 -20.41 11.46
C ARG A 187 -5.58 -20.28 9.96
N LEU A 188 -4.75 -20.94 9.17
CA LEU A 188 -4.82 -20.87 7.72
C LEU A 188 -6.11 -21.50 7.17
N ALA A 189 -6.56 -22.60 7.76
CA ALA A 189 -7.82 -23.22 7.39
C ALA A 189 -9.03 -22.32 7.72
N PHE A 190 -8.99 -21.63 8.86
CA PHE A 190 -10.00 -20.61 9.20
C PHE A 190 -9.98 -19.43 8.23
N LEU A 191 -8.81 -18.95 7.83
CA LEU A 191 -8.69 -17.89 6.83
C LEU A 191 -9.36 -18.30 5.50
N CYS A 192 -9.16 -19.55 5.09
CA CYS A 192 -9.82 -20.16 3.94
C CYS A 192 -11.36 -20.20 4.09
N LEU A 193 -11.86 -20.66 5.24
CA LEU A 193 -13.30 -20.66 5.54
C LEU A 193 -13.88 -19.25 5.39
N PHE A 194 -13.28 -18.26 6.05
CA PHE A 194 -13.78 -16.89 6.09
C PHE A 194 -13.79 -16.18 4.74
N ASN A 195 -12.96 -16.61 3.79
CA ASN A 195 -12.90 -16.06 2.43
C ASN A 195 -13.64 -16.94 1.40
N SER A 196 -14.38 -17.97 1.82
CA SER A 196 -15.18 -18.82 0.93
C SER A 196 -16.55 -18.23 0.62
N ASN A 197 -17.11 -18.57 -0.54
CA ASN A 197 -18.47 -18.17 -0.90
C ASN A 197 -19.56 -18.84 -0.03
N THR A 198 -19.27 -19.99 0.57
CA THR A 198 -20.16 -20.62 1.55
C THR A 198 -20.29 -19.77 2.80
N PHE A 199 -19.17 -19.23 3.29
CA PHE A 199 -19.16 -18.34 4.44
C PHE A 199 -19.92 -17.04 4.17
N GLU A 200 -19.72 -16.45 2.99
CA GLU A 200 -20.51 -15.31 2.51
C GLU A 200 -22.02 -15.62 2.53
N ARG A 201 -22.42 -16.79 1.99
CA ARG A 201 -23.82 -17.23 2.00
C ARG A 201 -24.38 -17.40 3.42
N PHE A 202 -23.62 -17.94 4.36
CA PHE A 202 -24.06 -18.04 5.76
C PHE A 202 -24.17 -16.68 6.45
N LEU A 203 -23.28 -15.75 6.11
CA LEU A 203 -23.31 -14.39 6.63
C LEU A 203 -24.57 -13.64 6.18
N GLU A 204 -25.05 -13.84 4.95
CA GLU A 204 -26.31 -13.25 4.44
C GLU A 204 -27.54 -13.62 5.29
N TYR A 205 -27.56 -14.83 5.88
CA TYR A 205 -28.67 -15.27 6.75
C TYR A 205 -28.61 -14.65 8.15
N THR A 206 -27.42 -14.27 8.62
CA THR A 206 -27.20 -13.79 10.00
C THR A 206 -26.99 -12.27 10.09
N SER A 207 -26.69 -11.62 8.97
CA SER A 207 -26.47 -10.18 8.89
C SER A 207 -27.26 -9.54 7.75
N PRO A 208 -28.40 -8.88 8.04
CA PRO A 208 -29.07 -8.02 7.06
C PRO A 208 -28.36 -6.66 6.89
N THR A 209 -27.27 -6.40 7.62
CA THR A 209 -26.55 -5.12 7.66
C THR A 209 -25.13 -5.22 7.11
N LEU A 210 -24.60 -4.10 6.60
CA LEU A 210 -23.26 -3.96 6.01
C LEU A 210 -22.09 -4.12 7.00
N ASP A 211 -22.38 -4.25 8.30
CA ASP A 211 -21.36 -4.38 9.36
C ASP A 211 -21.22 -5.84 9.81
N ILE A 212 -19.99 -6.36 9.72
CA ILE A 212 -19.63 -7.69 10.21
C ILE A 212 -19.20 -7.57 11.67
N ASN A 213 -20.08 -7.98 12.58
CA ASN A 213 -19.81 -7.95 14.02
C ASN A 213 -19.31 -9.30 14.56
N ILE A 214 -18.50 -9.21 15.63
CA ILE A 214 -17.96 -10.38 16.34
C ILE A 214 -19.05 -11.39 16.71
N SER A 215 -20.20 -10.93 17.24
CA SER A 215 -21.29 -11.81 17.66
C SER A 215 -21.89 -12.61 16.50
N GLN A 216 -21.93 -12.03 15.29
CA GLN A 216 -22.45 -12.71 14.10
C GLN A 216 -21.47 -13.79 13.66
N LEU A 217 -20.19 -13.43 13.51
CA LEU A 217 -19.11 -14.36 13.17
C LEU A 217 -19.09 -15.56 14.12
N SER A 218 -19.17 -15.30 15.42
CA SER A 218 -19.18 -16.32 16.47
C SER A 218 -20.28 -17.37 16.31
N SER A 219 -21.44 -16.97 15.79
CA SER A 219 -22.64 -17.83 15.72
C SER A 219 -22.70 -18.74 14.49
N LEU A 220 -21.82 -18.53 13.50
CA LEU A 220 -21.86 -19.26 12.25
C LEU A 220 -21.44 -20.73 12.43
N PRO A 221 -22.03 -21.66 11.64
CA PRO A 221 -21.72 -23.07 11.74
C PRO A 221 -20.33 -23.39 11.16
N LEU A 222 -19.75 -24.50 11.61
CA LEU A 222 -18.56 -25.12 11.06
C LEU A 222 -18.92 -26.42 10.32
N PRO A 223 -18.16 -26.83 9.29
CA PRO A 223 -18.43 -28.09 8.62
C PRO A 223 -18.15 -29.27 9.55
N ASN A 224 -18.99 -30.30 9.51
CA ASN A 224 -18.81 -31.49 10.36
C ASN A 224 -17.58 -32.33 9.96
N SER A 225 -17.22 -32.34 8.68
CA SER A 225 -16.10 -33.10 8.10
C SER A 225 -14.90 -32.22 7.76
N PHE A 226 -14.67 -31.14 8.53
CA PHE A 226 -13.63 -30.17 8.20
C PHE A 226 -12.22 -30.74 8.41
N GLU A 227 -11.52 -31.03 7.31
CA GLU A 227 -10.09 -31.31 7.31
C GLU A 227 -9.29 -30.01 7.17
N PHE A 228 -8.67 -29.59 8.28
CA PHE A 228 -7.88 -28.35 8.36
C PHE A 228 -6.65 -28.36 7.44
N SER A 229 -6.11 -29.54 7.09
CA SER A 229 -4.89 -29.70 6.30
C SER A 229 -5.04 -29.25 4.85
N GLN A 230 -6.10 -29.68 4.16
CA GLN A 230 -6.32 -29.36 2.74
C GLN A 230 -6.55 -27.85 2.56
N ALA A 231 -7.47 -27.27 3.33
CA ALA A 231 -7.72 -25.83 3.33
C ALA A 231 -6.48 -25.03 3.75
N GLY A 232 -5.71 -25.52 4.73
CA GLY A 232 -4.44 -24.93 5.14
C GLY A 232 -3.42 -24.84 3.99
N ASN A 233 -3.26 -25.89 3.19
CA ASN A 233 -2.33 -25.90 2.05
C ASN A 233 -2.74 -24.89 0.96
N VAL A 234 -4.04 -24.80 0.67
CA VAL A 234 -4.57 -23.80 -0.28
C VAL A 234 -4.31 -22.37 0.23
N ALA A 235 -4.53 -22.12 1.52
CA ALA A 235 -4.27 -20.83 2.14
C ALA A 235 -2.80 -20.40 2.04
N ILE A 236 -1.83 -21.33 2.13
CA ILE A 236 -0.40 -21.01 1.98
C ILE A 236 -0.14 -20.39 0.61
N GLY A 237 -0.64 -21.01 -0.46
CA GLY A 237 -0.51 -20.48 -1.82
C GLY A 237 -1.15 -19.09 -1.96
N LEU A 238 -2.38 -18.93 -1.46
CA LEU A 238 -3.12 -17.67 -1.53
C LEU A 238 -2.44 -16.52 -0.77
N VAL A 239 -1.98 -16.78 0.45
CA VAL A 239 -1.25 -15.81 1.27
C VAL A 239 0.08 -15.43 0.60
N ASN A 240 0.81 -16.41 0.06
CA ASN A 240 2.09 -16.14 -0.61
C ASN A 240 1.91 -15.26 -1.85
N LEU A 241 0.94 -15.58 -2.72
CA LEU A 241 0.65 -14.76 -3.91
C LEU A 241 0.26 -13.33 -3.51
N ALA A 242 -0.63 -13.18 -2.53
CA ALA A 242 -1.07 -11.88 -2.02
C ALA A 242 0.07 -11.08 -1.36
N LYS A 243 0.99 -11.75 -0.66
CA LYS A 243 2.18 -11.14 -0.05
C LYS A 243 3.21 -10.72 -1.09
N THR A 244 3.49 -11.55 -2.08
CA THR A 244 4.38 -11.22 -3.20
C THR A 244 3.88 -10.03 -3.99
N ASP A 245 2.57 -9.96 -4.29
CA ASP A 245 1.96 -8.78 -4.91
C ASP A 245 2.11 -7.55 -3.99
N TRP A 246 1.71 -7.63 -2.71
CA TRP A 246 1.78 -6.49 -1.78
C TRP A 246 3.20 -5.91 -1.66
N ASN A 247 4.21 -6.78 -1.53
CA ASN A 247 5.60 -6.39 -1.36
C ASN A 247 6.28 -5.95 -2.67
N SER A 248 5.57 -5.96 -3.79
CA SER A 248 6.05 -5.43 -5.08
C SER A 248 5.82 -3.93 -5.26
N TYR A 249 5.19 -3.25 -4.28
CA TYR A 249 4.88 -1.82 -4.34
C TYR A 249 5.55 -1.04 -3.21
N GLU A 250 6.03 0.17 -3.51
CA GLU A 250 6.79 1.06 -2.59
C GLU A 250 6.07 1.43 -1.28
N THR A 251 4.75 1.21 -1.22
CA THR A 251 3.94 1.45 -0.03
C THR A 251 4.05 0.33 1.01
N SER A 252 4.55 -0.85 0.63
CA SER A 252 4.91 -1.89 1.59
C SER A 252 6.24 -1.57 2.24
N TRP A 253 6.35 -1.76 3.56
CA TRP A 253 7.62 -1.64 4.27
C TRP A 253 8.62 -2.75 3.91
N ASP A 254 8.14 -3.86 3.33
CA ASP A 254 8.97 -4.98 2.82
C ASP A 254 9.34 -4.80 1.34
N PHE A 255 9.04 -3.63 0.74
CA PHE A 255 9.41 -3.37 -0.64
C PHE A 255 10.93 -3.38 -0.81
N THR A 256 11.41 -4.30 -1.64
CA THR A 256 12.83 -4.44 -1.95
C THR A 256 13.20 -3.68 -3.22
N ASN A 257 12.67 -4.13 -4.36
CA ASN A 257 12.98 -3.59 -5.67
C ASN A 257 11.70 -3.51 -6.51
N LEU A 258 11.67 -2.53 -7.43
CA LEU A 258 10.63 -2.46 -8.45
C LEU A 258 10.68 -3.71 -9.34
N PRO A 259 9.54 -4.37 -9.65
CA PRO A 259 9.53 -5.57 -10.49
C PRO A 259 10.23 -5.38 -11.84
N LEU A 260 10.10 -4.22 -12.49
CA LEU A 260 10.79 -3.91 -13.74
C LEU A 260 12.34 -3.98 -13.63
N MET A 261 12.88 -3.88 -12.42
CA MET A 261 14.33 -3.93 -12.14
C MET A 261 14.81 -5.30 -11.67
N ARG A 262 13.92 -6.31 -11.58
CA ARG A 262 14.34 -7.64 -11.15
C ARG A 262 15.15 -8.34 -12.25
N PRO A 263 16.30 -8.95 -11.92
CA PRO A 263 17.13 -9.69 -12.88
C PRO A 263 16.34 -10.73 -13.69
N ASP A 264 15.38 -11.40 -13.05
CA ASP A 264 14.53 -12.44 -13.63
C ASP A 264 13.75 -11.98 -14.86
N TYR A 265 13.45 -10.68 -14.95
CA TYR A 265 12.69 -10.09 -16.04
C TYR A 265 13.54 -9.25 -16.98
N ARG A 266 14.86 -9.20 -16.79
CA ARG A 266 15.76 -8.39 -17.62
C ARG A 266 15.59 -8.73 -19.09
N GLN A 267 15.39 -7.70 -19.91
CA GLN A 267 15.31 -7.74 -21.36
C GLN A 267 16.07 -6.52 -21.91
N PRO A 268 16.48 -6.53 -23.19
CA PRO A 268 17.17 -5.39 -23.79
C PRO A 268 16.31 -4.11 -23.82
N LYS A 269 14.99 -4.26 -23.95
CA LYS A 269 14.06 -3.14 -24.07
C LYS A 269 13.02 -3.17 -22.96
N LEU A 270 12.66 -2.01 -22.44
CA LEU A 270 11.69 -1.84 -21.36
C LEU A 270 10.30 -2.38 -21.73
N ASN A 271 9.88 -2.24 -22.99
CA ASN A 271 8.61 -2.82 -23.45
C ASN A 271 8.59 -4.35 -23.36
N LEU A 272 9.71 -5.01 -23.64
CA LEU A 272 9.86 -6.47 -23.50
C LEU A 272 9.88 -6.89 -22.03
N VAL A 273 10.52 -6.10 -21.14
CA VAL A 273 10.45 -6.32 -19.68
C VAL A 273 8.99 -6.26 -19.22
N TYR A 274 8.26 -5.22 -19.64
CA TYR A 274 6.84 -5.06 -19.30
C TYR A 274 6.00 -6.22 -19.82
N GLN A 275 6.17 -6.63 -21.08
CA GLN A 275 5.43 -7.77 -21.66
C GLN A 275 5.70 -9.07 -20.88
N LYS A 276 6.95 -9.35 -20.52
CA LYS A 276 7.31 -10.52 -19.71
C LYS A 276 6.67 -10.45 -18.32
N LEU A 277 6.72 -9.29 -17.67
CA LEU A 277 6.11 -9.07 -16.37
C LEU A 277 4.58 -9.22 -16.43
N ARG A 278 3.93 -8.75 -17.50
CA ARG A 278 2.49 -8.88 -17.73
C ARG A 278 2.05 -10.34 -17.85
N VAL A 279 2.86 -11.20 -18.48
CA VAL A 279 2.62 -12.66 -18.51
C VAL A 279 2.66 -13.24 -17.10
N VAL A 280 3.69 -12.90 -16.31
CA VAL A 280 3.81 -13.37 -14.92
C VAL A 280 2.64 -12.90 -14.05
N TRP A 281 2.22 -11.64 -14.18
CA TRP A 281 1.05 -11.13 -13.46
C TRP A 281 -0.25 -11.84 -13.86
N ARG A 282 -0.40 -12.19 -15.14
CA ARG A 282 -1.54 -12.99 -15.60
C ARG A 282 -1.52 -14.39 -14.99
N GLU A 283 -0.38 -15.07 -15.01
CA GLU A 283 -0.21 -16.39 -14.40
C GLU A 283 -0.49 -16.36 -12.90
N MET A 284 0.05 -15.35 -12.19
CA MET A 284 -0.19 -15.12 -10.77
C MET A 284 -1.69 -14.92 -10.46
N THR A 285 -2.39 -14.15 -11.31
CA THR A 285 -3.84 -13.90 -11.17
C THR A 285 -4.65 -15.17 -11.40
N LEU A 286 -4.34 -15.93 -12.45
CA LEU A 286 -5.04 -17.18 -12.76
C LEU A 286 -4.76 -18.27 -11.72
N GLU A 287 -3.55 -18.33 -11.17
CA GLU A 287 -3.23 -19.26 -10.10
C GLU A 287 -3.98 -18.90 -8.81
N MET A 288 -4.05 -17.61 -8.47
CA MET A 288 -4.87 -17.17 -7.34
C MET A 288 -6.35 -17.48 -7.55
N GLN A 289 -6.88 -17.27 -8.76
CA GLN A 289 -8.24 -17.65 -9.12
C GLN A 289 -8.47 -19.14 -8.90
N ARG A 290 -7.61 -20.00 -9.47
CA ARG A 290 -7.69 -21.46 -9.31
C ARG A 290 -7.69 -21.88 -7.85
N LEU A 291 -6.86 -21.25 -7.01
CA LEU A 291 -6.80 -21.53 -5.58
C LEU A 291 -8.03 -21.01 -4.81
N GLU A 292 -8.60 -19.86 -5.16
CA GLU A 292 -9.86 -19.39 -4.57
C GLU A 292 -11.04 -20.28 -4.99
N GLU A 293 -11.06 -20.79 -6.22
CA GLU A 293 -12.07 -21.74 -6.70
C GLU A 293 -11.95 -23.10 -6.00
N GLU A 294 -10.71 -23.59 -5.80
CA GLU A 294 -10.45 -24.78 -4.99
C GLU A 294 -10.91 -24.58 -3.55
N ASN A 295 -10.62 -23.43 -2.95
CA ASN A 295 -11.10 -23.07 -1.62
C ASN A 295 -12.63 -23.13 -1.55
N ASN A 296 -13.32 -22.54 -2.52
CA ASN A 296 -14.79 -22.60 -2.57
C ASN A 296 -15.28 -24.04 -2.70
N ARG A 297 -14.68 -24.86 -3.58
CA ARG A 297 -15.07 -26.27 -3.76
C ARG A 297 -14.99 -27.04 -2.46
N ILE A 298 -13.88 -26.93 -1.72
CA ILE A 298 -13.67 -27.60 -0.44
C ILE A 298 -14.83 -27.32 0.53
N PHE A 299 -15.23 -26.05 0.69
CA PHE A 299 -16.31 -25.72 1.62
C PHE A 299 -17.70 -26.02 1.08
N ILE A 300 -17.95 -25.85 -0.22
CA ILE A 300 -19.23 -26.23 -0.85
C ILE A 300 -19.49 -27.72 -0.61
N GLU A 301 -18.47 -28.56 -0.79
CA GLU A 301 -18.55 -29.99 -0.53
C GLU A 301 -18.73 -30.30 0.96
N ALA A 302 -17.97 -29.64 1.83
CA ALA A 302 -18.04 -29.87 3.28
C ALA A 302 -19.39 -29.48 3.90
N TYR A 303 -20.14 -28.55 3.29
CA TYR A 303 -21.48 -28.16 3.70
C TYR A 303 -22.61 -28.83 2.91
N GLY A 304 -22.31 -29.56 1.83
CA GLY A 304 -23.34 -30.18 0.97
C GLY A 304 -24.19 -29.15 0.21
N LEU A 305 -23.55 -28.11 -0.33
CA LEU A 305 -24.20 -26.96 -1.00
C LEU A 305 -23.99 -26.94 -2.53
N GLN A 306 -23.64 -28.07 -3.15
CA GLN A 306 -23.33 -28.16 -4.58
C GLN A 306 -24.49 -27.75 -5.49
N ASP A 307 -25.73 -27.90 -5.02
CA ASP A 307 -26.93 -27.52 -5.77
C ASP A 307 -27.25 -26.00 -5.67
N GLU A 308 -26.56 -25.25 -4.82
CA GLU A 308 -26.83 -23.83 -4.52
C GLU A 308 -25.69 -22.88 -4.86
N LEU A 309 -24.46 -23.38 -4.84
CA LEU A 309 -23.25 -22.60 -4.99
C LEU A 309 -22.32 -23.27 -5.99
N THR A 310 -21.62 -22.45 -6.75
CA THR A 310 -20.62 -22.90 -7.70
C THR A 310 -19.25 -22.36 -7.27
N PRO A 311 -18.14 -23.07 -7.54
CA PRO A 311 -16.83 -22.69 -7.02
C PRO A 311 -16.21 -21.47 -7.72
N GLU A 312 -16.67 -21.11 -8.92
CA GLU A 312 -16.05 -20.13 -9.82
C GLU A 312 -15.90 -18.74 -9.17
N VAL A 313 -14.76 -18.11 -9.44
CA VAL A 313 -14.46 -16.77 -8.93
C VAL A 313 -14.18 -15.83 -10.10
N PRO A 314 -14.96 -14.76 -10.29
CA PRO A 314 -14.69 -13.77 -11.34
C PRO A 314 -13.31 -13.11 -11.17
N LEU A 315 -12.62 -12.81 -12.28
CA LEU A 315 -11.31 -12.15 -12.26
C LEU A 315 -11.32 -10.81 -11.52
N GLU A 316 -12.45 -10.11 -11.55
CA GLU A 316 -12.67 -8.85 -10.84
C GLU A 316 -12.63 -8.97 -9.31
N GLU A 317 -12.81 -10.18 -8.77
CA GLU A 317 -12.76 -10.45 -7.32
C GLU A 317 -11.36 -10.87 -6.85
N ILE A 318 -10.43 -11.15 -7.76
CA ILE A 318 -9.06 -11.56 -7.43
C ILE A 318 -8.25 -10.35 -6.99
N THR A 319 -8.07 -10.21 -5.67
CA THR A 319 -7.59 -8.97 -5.02
C THR A 319 -6.07 -8.73 -5.10
N LEU A 320 -5.46 -8.98 -6.26
CA LEU A 320 -4.07 -8.63 -6.55
C LEU A 320 -3.99 -7.24 -7.19
N THR A 321 -3.03 -6.43 -6.77
CA THR A 321 -2.82 -5.09 -7.33
C THR A 321 -2.35 -5.17 -8.79
N CYS A 322 -1.65 -6.24 -9.16
CA CYS A 322 -1.23 -6.50 -10.53
C CYS A 322 -2.36 -6.97 -11.46
N ASN A 323 -3.53 -7.33 -10.90
CA ASN A 323 -4.70 -7.72 -11.67
C ASN A 323 -5.49 -6.46 -12.10
N PRO A 324 -5.52 -6.12 -13.40
CA PRO A 324 -6.17 -4.90 -13.86
C PRO A 324 -7.71 -4.94 -13.69
N HIS A 325 -8.34 -6.12 -13.76
CA HIS A 325 -9.79 -6.26 -13.55
C HIS A 325 -10.20 -5.81 -12.14
N TYR A 326 -9.41 -6.19 -11.14
CA TYR A 326 -9.61 -5.77 -9.75
C TYR A 326 -9.20 -4.30 -9.53
N ARG A 327 -8.02 -3.89 -10.03
CA ARG A 327 -7.46 -2.56 -9.75
C ARG A 327 -8.27 -1.40 -10.37
N TYR A 328 -8.88 -1.62 -11.55
CA TYR A 328 -9.57 -0.57 -12.30
C TYR A 328 -11.09 -0.77 -12.45
N GLY A 329 -11.61 -1.95 -12.09
CA GLY A 329 -13.05 -2.26 -12.02
C GLY A 329 -13.72 -2.61 -13.34
N ASN A 330 -14.98 -3.06 -13.23
CA ASN A 330 -15.71 -3.73 -14.31
C ASN A 330 -16.58 -2.72 -15.04
N ASN A 331 -16.10 -2.30 -16.21
CA ASN A 331 -16.81 -1.62 -17.32
C ASN A 331 -15.79 -1.06 -18.33
N LYS A 332 -14.59 -1.64 -18.40
CA LYS A 332 -13.52 -1.23 -19.31
C LYS A 332 -13.17 -2.41 -20.21
N SER A 333 -12.81 -2.11 -21.46
CA SER A 333 -12.26 -3.08 -22.40
C SER A 333 -10.89 -3.59 -21.94
N GLU A 334 -10.46 -4.73 -22.46
CA GLU A 334 -9.11 -5.28 -22.20
C GLU A 334 -8.02 -4.27 -22.61
N GLU A 335 -8.22 -3.56 -23.72
CA GLU A 335 -7.28 -2.54 -24.19
C GLU A 335 -7.19 -1.35 -23.22
N GLU A 336 -8.30 -0.90 -22.67
CA GLU A 336 -8.32 0.18 -21.67
C GLU A 336 -7.68 -0.26 -20.35
N LEU A 337 -7.94 -1.49 -19.91
CA LEU A 337 -7.34 -2.08 -18.72
C LEU A 337 -5.82 -2.20 -18.85
N GLU A 338 -5.34 -2.67 -20.00
CA GLU A 338 -3.92 -2.77 -20.31
C GLU A 338 -3.25 -1.39 -20.35
N ALA A 339 -3.88 -0.41 -21.00
CA ALA A 339 -3.36 0.96 -21.07
C ALA A 339 -3.24 1.60 -19.67
N LEU A 340 -4.23 1.38 -18.80
CA LEU A 340 -4.20 1.88 -17.42
C LEU A 340 -3.10 1.21 -16.59
N LEU A 341 -2.95 -0.11 -16.69
CA LEU A 341 -1.92 -0.87 -16.00
C LEU A 341 -0.52 -0.44 -16.44
N LEU A 342 -0.31 -0.31 -17.76
CA LEU A 342 0.94 0.17 -18.34
C LEU A 342 1.27 1.58 -17.86
N ALA A 343 0.30 2.51 -17.91
CA ALA A 343 0.49 3.87 -17.42
C ALA A 343 0.89 3.90 -15.95
N ASP A 344 0.20 3.15 -15.08
CA ASP A 344 0.54 3.08 -13.65
C ASP A 344 1.91 2.44 -13.40
N THR A 345 2.27 1.41 -14.17
CA THR A 345 3.60 0.77 -14.05
C THR A 345 4.70 1.75 -14.44
N MET A 346 4.49 2.60 -15.44
CA MET A 346 5.44 3.67 -15.78
C MET A 346 5.47 4.78 -14.74
N ARG A 347 4.35 5.12 -14.09
CA ARG A 347 4.35 6.05 -12.94
C ARG A 347 5.12 5.47 -11.74
N GLU A 348 5.03 4.17 -11.52
CA GLU A 348 5.78 3.43 -10.50
C GLU A 348 7.28 3.41 -10.84
N LEU A 349 7.66 3.21 -12.11
CA LEU A 349 9.04 3.36 -12.58
C LEU A 349 9.62 4.76 -12.31
N VAL A 350 8.86 5.81 -12.62
CA VAL A 350 9.28 7.19 -12.36
C VAL A 350 9.39 7.46 -10.86
N SER A 351 8.45 6.95 -10.05
CA SER A 351 8.52 7.04 -8.56
C SER A 351 9.81 6.40 -8.04
N TYR A 352 10.11 5.18 -8.49
CA TYR A 352 11.29 4.44 -8.08
C TYR A 352 12.58 5.16 -8.50
N ALA A 353 12.62 5.69 -9.73
CA ALA A 353 13.73 6.49 -10.22
C ALA A 353 13.98 7.71 -9.32
N VAL A 354 12.93 8.46 -8.96
CA VAL A 354 13.05 9.59 -8.00
C VAL A 354 13.50 9.09 -6.62
N GLY A 355 13.05 7.91 -6.20
CA GLY A 355 13.57 7.22 -5.01
C GLY A 355 15.07 6.96 -5.07
N CYS A 356 15.59 6.52 -6.21
CA CYS A 356 17.03 6.38 -6.44
C CYS A 356 17.73 7.74 -6.48
N MET A 357 17.12 8.77 -7.09
CA MET A 357 17.70 10.12 -7.13
C MET A 357 17.89 10.70 -5.73
N PHE A 358 16.99 10.42 -4.79
CA PHE A 358 17.15 10.86 -3.40
C PHE A 358 17.91 9.86 -2.53
N GLY A 359 18.29 8.69 -3.04
CA GLY A 359 18.98 7.65 -2.30
C GLY A 359 18.07 6.83 -1.37
N ARG A 360 16.74 6.96 -1.49
CA ARG A 360 15.80 6.10 -0.76
C ARG A 360 15.92 4.64 -1.19
N TYR A 361 16.22 4.41 -2.47
CA TYR A 361 16.48 3.10 -3.06
C TYR A 361 17.79 3.11 -3.85
N SER A 362 18.30 1.94 -4.19
CA SER A 362 19.51 1.78 -5.00
C SER A 362 19.28 0.79 -6.14
N LEU A 363 20.00 0.96 -7.25
CA LEU A 363 20.12 -0.08 -8.27
C LEU A 363 21.13 -1.18 -7.88
N ASP A 364 21.99 -0.91 -6.90
CA ASP A 364 23.09 -1.77 -6.47
C ASP A 364 22.81 -2.55 -5.18
N ALA A 365 21.77 -2.17 -4.44
CA ALA A 365 21.40 -2.79 -3.19
C ALA A 365 19.87 -2.83 -3.02
N PRO A 366 19.32 -3.96 -2.56
CA PRO A 366 17.87 -4.12 -2.41
C PRO A 366 17.32 -3.43 -1.15
N GLY A 367 16.05 -3.05 -1.22
CA GLY A 367 15.32 -2.48 -0.11
C GLY A 367 15.66 -1.03 0.19
N LEU A 368 15.06 -0.55 1.27
CA LEU A 368 15.20 0.83 1.72
C LEU A 368 16.66 1.13 2.11
N ILE A 369 17.20 2.24 1.60
CA ILE A 369 18.57 2.69 1.88
C ILE A 369 18.53 3.88 2.83
N LEU A 370 18.09 5.06 2.36
CA LEU A 370 17.93 6.24 3.20
C LEU A 370 16.49 6.41 3.67
N ALA A 371 16.27 6.35 4.98
CA ALA A 371 14.97 6.53 5.63
C ALA A 371 15.06 6.86 7.13
N ASN A 372 16.19 7.36 7.62
CA ASN A 372 16.31 7.95 8.95
C ASN A 372 16.51 9.45 8.87
N GLN A 373 16.31 10.14 10.00
CA GLN A 373 16.35 11.59 10.06
C GLN A 373 17.78 12.12 9.83
N GLY A 374 17.91 13.01 8.85
CA GLY A 374 19.15 13.73 8.56
C GLY A 374 20.20 12.92 7.80
N GLU A 375 19.91 11.70 7.35
CA GLU A 375 20.87 10.90 6.59
C GLU A 375 21.32 11.61 5.30
N GLY A 376 22.58 11.39 4.92
CA GLY A 376 23.22 12.07 3.81
C GLY A 376 23.75 11.15 2.72
N PHE A 377 24.52 11.76 1.82
CA PHE A 377 25.18 11.07 0.70
C PHE A 377 26.19 10.00 1.18
N ASP A 378 26.91 10.27 2.27
CA ASP A 378 27.89 9.33 2.83
C ASP A 378 27.22 8.11 3.48
N ASP A 379 26.08 8.31 4.17
CA ASP A 379 25.30 7.21 4.74
C ASP A 379 24.78 6.27 3.64
N TYR A 380 24.39 6.82 2.49
CA TYR A 380 23.93 6.02 1.35
C TYR A 380 24.99 5.01 0.92
N TRP A 381 26.22 5.47 0.69
CA TRP A 381 27.30 4.58 0.24
C TRP A 381 27.70 3.57 1.30
N ARG A 382 27.72 3.98 2.58
CA ARG A 382 27.95 3.06 3.69
C ARG A 382 26.93 1.92 3.68
N ILE A 383 25.64 2.24 3.63
CA ILE A 383 24.54 1.26 3.67
C ILE A 383 24.55 0.38 2.40
N VAL A 384 24.75 0.96 1.21
CA VAL A 384 24.84 0.19 -0.05
C VAL A 384 26.00 -0.80 0.00
N GLU A 385 27.19 -0.39 0.45
CA GLU A 385 28.32 -1.29 0.60
C GLU A 385 28.08 -2.41 1.61
N GLU A 386 27.46 -2.10 2.75
CA GLU A 386 27.11 -3.08 3.78
C GLU A 386 26.15 -4.13 3.23
N LYS A 387 25.08 -3.70 2.56
CA LYS A 387 24.09 -4.60 1.94
C LYS A 387 24.68 -5.46 0.83
N ARG A 388 25.60 -4.93 0.03
CA ARG A 388 26.32 -5.72 -0.99
C ARG A 388 27.21 -6.79 -0.38
N LYS A 389 27.85 -6.50 0.76
CA LYS A 389 28.70 -7.46 1.49
C LYS A 389 27.89 -8.54 2.21
N ARG A 390 26.61 -8.27 2.52
CA ARG A 390 25.70 -9.20 3.22
C ARG A 390 24.33 -9.29 2.52
N PRO A 391 24.26 -9.89 1.32
CA PRO A 391 23.01 -10.00 0.58
C PRO A 391 21.91 -10.76 1.35
N ASP A 392 22.29 -11.70 2.23
CA ASP A 392 21.37 -12.57 2.95
C ASP A 392 20.85 -12.00 4.29
N SER A 393 21.41 -10.89 4.80
CA SER A 393 21.00 -10.38 6.13
C SER A 393 19.63 -9.69 6.14
N HIS A 394 19.06 -9.38 4.96
CA HIS A 394 17.71 -8.82 4.86
C HIS A 394 16.57 -9.82 5.09
N GLN A 395 16.91 -11.10 5.30
CA GLN A 395 15.95 -12.08 5.83
C GLN A 395 16.20 -12.45 7.29
N SER A 396 17.28 -11.97 7.94
CA SER A 396 17.74 -12.55 9.22
C SER A 396 17.64 -11.65 10.47
N SER A 397 17.17 -10.40 10.40
CA SER A 397 16.81 -9.66 11.62
C SER A 397 15.35 -9.87 12.07
N VAL A 398 14.57 -10.67 11.34
CA VAL A 398 13.17 -11.01 11.65
C VAL A 398 12.94 -12.52 11.87
N LEU A 399 13.96 -13.38 11.69
CA LEU A 399 13.81 -14.84 11.72
C LEU A 399 14.68 -15.59 12.74
N SER A 400 15.26 -14.93 13.75
CA SER A 400 16.00 -15.63 14.82
C SER A 400 15.13 -16.19 15.96
N SER A 401 13.80 -16.26 15.81
CA SER A 401 12.90 -16.83 16.83
C SER A 401 11.92 -17.89 16.34
N GLN A 402 12.19 -18.55 15.21
CA GLN A 402 11.42 -19.73 14.78
C GLN A 402 12.33 -20.87 14.35
N SER A 403 12.99 -21.50 15.32
CA SER A 403 13.56 -22.84 15.17
C SER A 403 13.35 -23.62 16.47
N SER A 404 12.09 -23.96 16.72
CA SER A 404 11.71 -25.05 17.62
C SER A 404 10.19 -25.23 17.54
N THR A 405 9.71 -26.04 16.59
CA THR A 405 8.47 -26.87 16.62
C THR A 405 7.92 -27.15 15.21
N VAL A 406 8.72 -27.75 14.33
CA VAL A 406 8.20 -28.51 13.17
C VAL A 406 9.11 -29.73 12.97
N SER A 407 9.04 -30.70 13.87
CA SER A 407 9.80 -31.95 13.77
C SER A 407 8.96 -33.21 13.55
N ASP A 408 7.62 -33.18 13.60
CA ASP A 408 6.84 -34.42 13.72
C ASP A 408 5.66 -34.58 12.75
N LEU A 409 5.81 -34.15 11.49
CA LEU A 409 4.84 -34.47 10.41
C LEU A 409 5.50 -34.83 9.06
N LYS A 410 6.72 -35.37 9.07
CA LYS A 410 7.37 -35.92 7.86
C LYS A 410 7.16 -37.44 7.79
N LYS A 411 6.06 -37.86 7.19
CA LYS A 411 5.91 -39.10 6.41
C LYS A 411 4.50 -39.09 5.80
N ASP A 412 4.43 -39.25 4.48
CA ASP A 412 3.22 -39.50 3.65
C ASP A 412 2.68 -38.36 2.76
N THR A 413 3.47 -37.32 2.44
CA THR A 413 3.11 -36.33 1.39
C THR A 413 4.25 -36.08 0.40
N GLU A 414 4.76 -37.12 -0.26
CA GLU A 414 5.83 -36.99 -1.26
C GLU A 414 5.36 -36.84 -2.72
N ASP A 415 4.05 -36.95 -3.03
CA ASP A 415 3.59 -36.99 -4.44
C ASP A 415 2.66 -35.85 -4.90
N CYS A 416 2.49 -34.77 -4.12
CA CYS A 416 1.72 -33.57 -4.54
C CYS A 416 2.40 -32.23 -4.26
N LEU A 417 3.70 -32.23 -3.95
CA LEU A 417 4.48 -31.00 -3.76
C LEU A 417 5.03 -30.54 -5.11
N LEU A 418 4.43 -29.51 -5.71
CA LEU A 418 5.26 -28.52 -6.41
C LEU A 418 6.33 -28.12 -5.41
N LYS A 419 7.60 -28.38 -5.74
CA LYS A 419 8.78 -28.17 -4.89
C LYS A 419 8.73 -26.80 -4.20
N THR A 420 8.16 -26.76 -3.00
CA THR A 420 8.22 -25.65 -2.05
C THR A 420 9.38 -25.93 -1.12
N ASP A 421 10.58 -25.92 -1.66
CA ASP A 421 11.86 -25.89 -0.93
C ASP A 421 12.93 -25.42 -1.92
N SER A 422 12.77 -24.17 -2.36
CA SER A 422 13.84 -23.30 -2.83
C SER A 422 13.20 -21.94 -3.15
N PHE A 423 13.32 -20.97 -2.23
CA PHE A 423 13.53 -19.61 -2.72
C PHE A 423 14.73 -19.70 -3.66
N PRO A 424 14.63 -19.23 -4.90
CA PRO A 424 15.68 -19.52 -5.85
C PRO A 424 17.03 -18.96 -5.38
N GLU A 425 18.09 -19.77 -5.46
CA GLU A 425 19.50 -19.38 -5.21
C GLU A 425 20.02 -18.27 -6.18
N HIS A 426 19.14 -17.63 -6.96
CA HIS A 426 19.50 -16.64 -7.99
C HIS A 426 19.41 -15.19 -7.52
N TRP A 427 19.32 -14.90 -6.21
CA TRP A 427 19.61 -13.57 -5.65
C TRP A 427 21.10 -13.17 -5.76
N LYS A 428 21.84 -13.77 -6.69
CA LYS A 428 23.18 -13.26 -7.01
C LYS A 428 23.00 -11.93 -7.74
N LEU A 429 23.07 -10.86 -6.95
CA LEU A 429 23.46 -9.52 -7.40
C LEU A 429 24.50 -9.66 -8.50
N ASN A 430 24.38 -8.84 -9.54
CA ASN A 430 25.36 -8.78 -10.60
C ASN A 430 26.76 -8.68 -9.96
N THR A 431 27.56 -9.74 -10.10
CA THR A 431 28.93 -9.80 -9.57
C THR A 431 29.92 -9.01 -10.42
N ASP A 432 29.43 -8.25 -11.40
CA ASP A 432 30.22 -7.18 -12.00
C ASP A 432 30.58 -6.17 -10.91
N SER A 433 31.88 -6.07 -10.65
CA SER A 433 32.46 -5.39 -9.50
C SER A 433 32.35 -3.86 -9.53
N SER A 434 31.63 -3.28 -10.49
CA SER A 434 31.40 -1.84 -10.60
C SER A 434 29.98 -1.47 -10.15
N LEU A 435 29.88 -0.46 -9.29
CA LEU A 435 28.61 0.20 -8.96
C LEU A 435 27.88 0.62 -10.25
N SER A 436 26.55 0.53 -10.26
CA SER A 436 25.66 0.93 -11.36
C SER A 436 25.92 2.35 -11.88
N GLY A 437 26.64 3.17 -11.11
CA GLY A 437 27.04 4.52 -11.48
C GLY A 437 25.96 5.55 -11.19
N PHE A 438 24.73 5.13 -10.88
CA PHE A 438 23.65 6.05 -10.54
C PHE A 438 23.74 6.46 -9.06
N SER A 439 24.35 7.62 -8.81
CA SER A 439 24.48 8.17 -7.46
C SER A 439 23.26 9.02 -7.09
N PRO A 440 22.82 9.02 -5.83
CA PRO A 440 21.82 9.98 -5.38
C PRO A 440 22.36 11.42 -5.49
N ASP A 441 21.43 12.36 -5.52
CA ASP A 441 21.73 13.78 -5.42
C ASP A 441 22.46 14.09 -4.11
N GLN A 442 23.48 14.94 -4.16
CA GLN A 442 24.37 15.18 -3.02
C GLN A 442 23.72 16.08 -1.96
N ASP A 443 22.99 17.11 -2.36
CA ASP A 443 22.53 18.18 -1.48
C ASP A 443 21.04 18.10 -1.12
N ASN A 444 20.36 17.05 -1.58
CA ASN A 444 18.95 16.75 -1.34
C ASN A 444 18.00 17.75 -2.05
N VAL A 445 18.46 18.50 -3.05
CA VAL A 445 17.64 19.48 -3.78
C VAL A 445 17.68 19.19 -5.27
N ILE A 446 16.55 18.70 -5.81
CA ILE A 446 16.44 18.43 -7.26
C ILE A 446 15.52 19.47 -7.91
N PRO A 447 16.03 20.33 -8.83
CA PRO A 447 15.22 21.31 -9.52
C PRO A 447 14.24 20.64 -10.50
N MET A 448 13.01 21.17 -10.56
CA MET A 448 11.93 20.68 -11.43
C MET A 448 11.32 21.88 -12.19
N LEU A 449 12.03 22.34 -13.22
CA LEU A 449 11.72 23.57 -13.94
C LEU A 449 11.31 23.31 -15.40
N ASP A 450 10.59 24.28 -15.96
CA ASP A 450 10.25 24.32 -17.39
C ASP A 450 11.45 24.81 -18.20
N GLY A 451 12.18 23.85 -18.78
CA GLY A 451 13.40 24.06 -19.56
C GLY A 451 14.66 23.49 -18.91
N ASP A 452 15.73 23.44 -19.70
CA ASP A 452 17.01 22.83 -19.31
C ASP A 452 17.89 23.88 -18.61
N TRP A 453 17.53 24.22 -17.38
CA TRP A 453 18.24 25.25 -16.60
C TRP A 453 19.37 24.68 -15.75
N PHE A 454 19.25 23.43 -15.30
CA PHE A 454 20.19 22.78 -14.40
C PHE A 454 20.60 21.43 -15.00
N THR A 455 21.86 21.04 -14.83
CA THR A 455 22.38 19.77 -15.35
C THR A 455 21.91 18.57 -14.55
N ASP A 456 21.55 18.80 -13.29
CA ASP A 456 21.03 17.84 -12.31
C ASP A 456 19.51 17.95 -12.15
N ASP A 457 18.80 18.57 -13.12
CA ASP A 457 17.35 18.62 -13.07
C ASP A 457 16.71 17.24 -13.15
N ILE A 458 15.51 17.10 -12.57
CA ILE A 458 14.82 15.82 -12.44
C ILE A 458 14.66 15.07 -13.77
N THR A 459 14.53 15.78 -14.88
CA THR A 459 14.38 15.19 -16.21
C THR A 459 15.68 14.55 -16.67
N GLU A 460 16.80 15.25 -16.58
CA GLU A 460 18.11 14.71 -16.95
C GLU A 460 18.51 13.55 -16.04
N ARG A 461 18.24 13.66 -14.73
CA ARG A 461 18.46 12.55 -13.80
C ARG A 461 17.62 11.32 -14.14
N PHE A 462 16.38 11.50 -14.61
CA PHE A 462 15.55 10.37 -15.07
C PHE A 462 16.09 9.75 -16.36
N ARG A 463 16.60 10.57 -17.29
CA ARG A 463 17.23 10.09 -18.52
C ARG A 463 18.49 9.30 -18.22
N GLU A 464 19.35 9.80 -17.32
CA GLU A 464 20.52 9.09 -16.80
C GLU A 464 20.13 7.76 -16.16
N PHE A 465 19.12 7.77 -15.28
CA PHE A 465 18.59 6.56 -14.66
C PHE A 465 18.18 5.50 -15.70
N LEU A 466 17.45 5.89 -16.76
CA LEU A 466 17.03 4.97 -17.81
C LEU A 466 18.22 4.37 -18.57
N ARG A 467 19.25 5.18 -18.89
CA ARG A 467 20.47 4.72 -19.55
C ARG A 467 21.23 3.71 -18.70
N ILE A 468 21.32 3.95 -17.39
CA ILE A 468 22.02 3.05 -16.47
C ILE A 468 21.23 1.77 -16.25
N ALA A 469 19.92 1.87 -16.01
CA ALA A 469 19.08 0.72 -15.69
C ALA A 469 18.85 -0.22 -16.90
N PHE A 470 18.70 0.33 -18.10
CA PHE A 470 18.33 -0.44 -19.31
C PHE A 470 19.38 -0.41 -20.43
N GLY A 471 20.49 0.30 -20.25
CA GLY A 471 21.56 0.46 -21.24
C GLY A 471 21.33 1.59 -22.24
N GLU A 472 22.42 2.10 -22.82
CA GLU A 472 22.39 3.20 -23.81
C GLU A 472 21.78 2.77 -25.16
N GLU A 473 22.00 1.50 -25.56
CA GLU A 473 21.65 1.00 -26.90
C GLU A 473 20.18 1.22 -27.27
N HIS A 474 19.27 1.09 -26.30
CA HIS A 474 17.83 1.21 -26.51
C HIS A 474 17.19 2.38 -25.78
N TYR A 475 17.99 3.35 -25.33
CA TYR A 475 17.51 4.50 -24.55
C TYR A 475 16.35 5.26 -25.22
N GLU A 476 16.48 5.64 -26.49
CA GLU A 476 15.45 6.39 -27.22
C GLU A 476 14.13 5.61 -27.40
N GLU A 477 14.22 4.28 -27.52
CA GLU A 477 13.02 3.43 -27.58
C GLU A 477 12.36 3.31 -26.21
N ASN A 478 13.17 3.15 -25.15
CA ASN A 478 12.70 3.04 -23.78
C ASN A 478 12.04 4.35 -23.30
N LEU A 479 12.66 5.50 -23.59
CA LEU A 479 12.09 6.81 -23.24
C LEU A 479 10.76 7.03 -23.96
N ARG A 480 10.69 6.78 -25.28
CA ARG A 480 9.44 6.90 -26.04
C ARG A 480 8.35 5.98 -25.51
N PHE A 481 8.70 4.75 -25.10
CA PHE A 481 7.74 3.83 -24.50
C PHE A 481 7.16 4.37 -23.19
N VAL A 482 8.00 4.94 -22.30
CA VAL A 482 7.54 5.60 -21.07
C VAL A 482 6.61 6.77 -21.39
N GLU A 483 7.00 7.65 -22.30
CA GLU A 483 6.23 8.85 -22.64
C GLU A 483 4.89 8.53 -23.31
N GLN A 484 4.86 7.49 -24.16
CA GLN A 484 3.62 6.99 -24.76
C GLN A 484 2.65 6.47 -23.70
N ALA A 485 3.14 5.68 -22.74
CA ALA A 485 2.35 5.17 -21.64
C ALA A 485 1.82 6.28 -20.71
N LEU A 486 2.63 7.32 -20.46
CA LEU A 486 2.22 8.48 -19.67
C LEU A 486 1.34 9.48 -20.45
N GLY A 487 1.26 9.32 -21.77
CA GLY A 487 0.54 10.20 -22.69
C GLY A 487 1.14 11.59 -22.86
N LYS A 488 2.42 11.79 -22.47
CA LYS A 488 3.14 13.07 -22.57
C LYS A 488 4.64 12.87 -22.40
N ASP A 489 5.38 13.87 -22.88
CA ASP A 489 6.82 14.02 -22.63
C ASP A 489 7.13 14.00 -21.11
N ILE A 490 8.28 13.41 -20.77
CA ILE A 490 8.66 13.18 -19.37
C ILE A 490 8.78 14.47 -18.56
N ARG A 491 9.31 15.56 -19.13
CA ARG A 491 9.41 16.86 -18.45
C ARG A 491 8.01 17.40 -18.15
N LYS A 492 7.08 17.28 -19.11
CA LYS A 492 5.67 17.66 -18.90
C LYS A 492 5.00 16.83 -17.80
N TYR A 493 5.29 15.53 -17.71
CA TYR A 493 4.78 14.67 -16.64
C TYR A 493 5.29 15.10 -15.27
N PHE A 494 6.59 15.39 -15.12
CA PHE A 494 7.14 15.91 -13.85
C PHE A 494 6.47 17.21 -13.43
N LEU A 495 6.33 18.17 -14.35
CA LEU A 495 5.78 19.49 -14.06
C LEU A 495 4.27 19.50 -13.74
N LYS A 496 3.50 18.53 -14.26
CA LYS A 496 2.02 18.56 -14.16
C LYS A 496 1.42 17.46 -13.30
N ASP A 497 1.99 16.26 -13.30
CA ASP A 497 1.30 15.06 -12.80
C ASP A 497 2.07 14.37 -11.68
N PHE A 498 3.40 14.30 -11.78
CA PHE A 498 4.24 13.54 -10.85
C PHE A 498 3.93 13.85 -9.38
N TYR A 499 3.89 15.13 -8.99
CA TYR A 499 3.67 15.50 -7.59
C TYR A 499 2.27 15.09 -7.11
N ASN A 500 1.25 15.18 -7.95
CA ASN A 500 -0.10 14.74 -7.60
C ASN A 500 -0.16 13.21 -7.43
N ASP A 501 0.49 12.47 -8.32
CA ASP A 501 0.62 11.01 -8.22
C ASP A 501 1.38 10.60 -6.96
N HIS A 502 2.44 11.32 -6.63
CA HIS A 502 3.22 11.13 -5.40
C HIS A 502 2.37 11.39 -4.14
N VAL A 503 1.67 12.53 -4.07
CA VAL A 503 0.78 12.85 -2.94
C VAL A 503 -0.32 11.80 -2.78
N ARG A 504 -0.86 11.27 -3.88
CA ARG A 504 -1.86 10.18 -3.87
C ARG A 504 -1.28 8.86 -3.36
N ARG A 505 -0.11 8.44 -3.87
CA ARG A 505 0.59 7.21 -3.48
C ARG A 505 0.83 7.16 -1.96
N TYR A 506 1.27 8.27 -1.39
CA TYR A 506 1.55 8.40 0.03
C TYR A 506 0.35 8.91 0.86
N LYS A 507 -0.89 8.73 0.37
CA LYS A 507 -2.14 9.06 1.12
C LYS A 507 -2.14 10.47 1.76
N LYS A 508 -1.68 11.48 1.02
CA LYS A 508 -1.50 12.87 1.48
C LYS A 508 -0.47 13.03 2.62
N ARG A 509 0.52 12.16 2.69
CA ARG A 509 1.71 12.23 3.56
C ARG A 509 2.99 12.06 2.72
N PRO A 510 3.20 12.93 1.71
CA PRO A 510 4.31 12.73 0.77
C PRO A 510 5.67 12.78 1.47
N ILE A 511 6.58 11.92 1.03
CA ILE A 511 7.97 11.90 1.51
C ILE A 511 8.89 12.87 0.75
N TYR A 512 8.60 13.13 -0.53
CA TYR A 512 9.19 14.23 -1.28
C TYR A 512 8.36 15.50 -1.13
N TRP A 513 8.98 16.58 -0.68
CA TRP A 513 8.32 17.88 -0.52
C TRP A 513 8.74 18.82 -1.63
N LEU A 514 7.74 19.49 -2.21
CA LEU A 514 7.92 20.36 -3.36
C LEU A 514 7.93 21.81 -2.90
N PHE A 515 9.11 22.42 -2.84
CA PHE A 515 9.22 23.86 -2.76
C PHE A 515 8.75 24.47 -4.07
N SER A 516 7.78 25.38 -4.03
CA SER A 516 7.08 25.87 -5.22
C SER A 516 6.74 27.34 -5.05
N SER A 517 7.22 28.19 -5.95
CA SER A 517 6.83 29.60 -5.96
C SER A 517 5.32 29.74 -6.20
N PRO A 518 4.67 30.88 -5.85
CA PRO A 518 3.22 31.01 -5.90
C PRO A 518 2.57 30.69 -7.26
N LYS A 519 3.24 30.99 -8.38
CA LYS A 519 2.77 30.65 -9.74
C LYS A 519 3.47 29.41 -10.31
N GLY A 520 4.31 28.73 -9.54
CA GLY A 520 5.05 27.53 -9.93
C GLY A 520 6.19 27.80 -10.91
N SER A 521 6.66 29.04 -11.01
CA SER A 521 7.78 29.44 -11.88
C SER A 521 9.12 28.86 -11.42
N PHE A 522 9.27 28.65 -10.11
CA PHE A 522 10.38 27.90 -9.51
C PHE A 522 9.83 26.71 -8.74
N ASN A 523 10.38 25.52 -8.98
CA ASN A 523 10.08 24.33 -8.20
C ASN A 523 11.35 23.52 -7.92
N ALA A 524 11.48 23.02 -6.70
CA ALA A 524 12.53 22.11 -6.29
C ALA A 524 11.98 21.04 -5.34
N LEU A 525 12.34 19.78 -5.58
CA LEU A 525 11.99 18.67 -4.71
C LEU A 525 13.08 18.43 -3.68
N ILE A 526 12.67 18.10 -2.47
CA ILE A 526 13.54 17.59 -1.41
C ILE A 526 13.00 16.25 -0.89
N TYR A 527 13.85 15.43 -0.28
CA TYR A 527 13.41 14.25 0.47
C TYR A 527 13.43 14.53 1.97
N MET A 528 12.28 14.35 2.63
CA MET A 528 12.11 14.74 4.04
C MET A 528 13.02 13.98 5.01
N HIS A 529 13.39 12.73 4.72
CA HIS A 529 14.29 11.97 5.60
C HIS A 529 15.71 12.51 5.57
N ARG A 530 16.13 13.08 4.44
CA ARG A 530 17.42 13.77 4.27
C ARG A 530 17.36 15.25 4.63
N TYR A 531 16.24 15.73 5.16
CA TYR A 531 16.11 17.14 5.53
C TYR A 531 17.06 17.45 6.68
N GLN A 532 17.76 18.58 6.55
CA GLN A 532 18.58 19.16 7.61
C GLN A 532 18.19 20.63 7.79
N PRO A 533 18.47 21.26 8.94
CA PRO A 533 18.06 22.65 9.21
C PRO A 533 18.50 23.66 8.13
N HIS A 534 19.61 23.39 7.44
CA HIS A 534 20.12 24.24 6.37
C HIS A 534 19.54 23.95 4.97
N THR A 535 18.69 22.93 4.79
CA THR A 535 18.15 22.53 3.47
C THR A 535 17.38 23.66 2.79
N VAL A 536 16.64 24.49 3.53
CA VAL A 536 15.96 25.67 2.97
C VAL A 536 16.97 26.68 2.41
N GLY A 537 18.13 26.83 3.05
CA GLY A 537 19.24 27.64 2.56
C GLY A 537 19.82 27.10 1.25
N THR A 538 19.91 25.77 1.10
CA THR A 538 20.29 25.13 -0.17
C THR A 538 19.25 25.43 -1.26
N VAL A 539 17.95 25.25 -0.98
CA VAL A 539 16.87 25.60 -1.94
C VAL A 539 16.95 27.08 -2.36
N LEU A 540 17.21 27.98 -1.41
CA LEU A 540 17.40 29.41 -1.68
C LEU A 540 18.60 29.67 -2.62
N LYS A 541 19.69 28.90 -2.50
CA LYS A 541 20.84 28.98 -3.42
C LYS A 541 20.42 28.62 -4.85
N TYR A 542 19.64 27.55 -5.04
CA TYR A 542 19.11 27.18 -6.36
C TYR A 542 18.18 28.26 -6.93
N LEU A 543 17.34 28.89 -6.09
CA LEU A 543 16.49 30.00 -6.50
C LEU A 543 17.33 31.18 -7.02
N ARG A 544 18.36 31.58 -6.27
CA ARG A 544 19.26 32.69 -6.64
C ARG A 544 20.04 32.38 -7.91
N ASP A 545 20.61 31.19 -8.04
CA ASP A 545 21.28 30.77 -9.29
C ASP A 545 20.31 30.81 -10.49
N PHE A 546 19.10 30.30 -10.33
CA PHE A 546 18.07 30.34 -11.38
C PHE A 546 17.69 31.77 -11.76
N LYS A 547 17.45 32.64 -10.78
CA LYS A 547 16.98 34.00 -10.97
C LYS A 547 18.07 34.94 -11.45
N ASP A 548 19.18 34.99 -10.72
CA ASP A 548 20.21 36.02 -10.84
C ASP A 548 21.24 35.71 -11.91
N GLU A 549 21.57 34.43 -12.11
CA GLU A 549 22.51 34.01 -13.13
C GLU A 549 21.76 33.61 -14.42
N LYS A 550 20.86 32.64 -14.32
CA LYS A 550 20.30 31.99 -15.53
C LYS A 550 19.22 32.82 -16.22
N LEU A 551 18.19 33.25 -15.50
CA LEU A 551 17.09 34.04 -16.08
C LEU A 551 17.56 35.42 -16.54
N LYS A 552 18.38 36.12 -15.75
CA LYS A 552 18.95 37.42 -16.15
C LYS A 552 19.89 37.29 -17.34
N ALA A 553 20.76 36.27 -17.41
CA ALA A 553 21.58 36.05 -18.61
C ALA A 553 20.72 35.79 -19.86
N ARG A 554 19.66 34.96 -19.74
CA ARG A 554 18.72 34.72 -20.83
C ARG A 554 18.01 36.01 -21.27
N LYS A 555 17.57 36.83 -20.32
CA LYS A 555 16.96 38.13 -20.59
C LYS A 555 17.93 39.06 -21.33
N ASN A 556 19.16 39.22 -20.85
CA ASN A 556 20.18 40.07 -21.48
C ASN A 556 20.47 39.63 -22.93
N HIS A 557 20.52 38.33 -23.18
CA HIS A 557 20.66 37.80 -24.54
C HIS A 557 19.47 38.18 -25.43
N LEU A 558 18.24 38.02 -24.93
CA LEU A 558 17.03 38.41 -25.68
C LEU A 558 16.96 39.92 -25.93
N GLU A 559 17.42 40.74 -24.98
CA GLU A 559 17.52 42.19 -25.15
C GLU A 559 18.48 42.54 -26.29
N ALA A 560 19.64 41.90 -26.37
CA ALA A 560 20.57 42.04 -27.48
C ALA A 560 19.95 41.64 -28.84
N VAL A 561 19.16 40.56 -28.87
CA VAL A 561 18.41 40.14 -30.08
C VAL A 561 17.36 41.19 -30.47
N SER A 562 16.68 41.80 -29.50
CA SER A 562 15.61 42.77 -29.75
C SER A 562 16.10 44.06 -30.42
N ILE A 563 17.35 44.47 -30.12
CA ILE A 563 17.97 45.68 -30.68
C ILE A 563 18.87 45.40 -31.89
N SER A 564 19.16 44.12 -32.18
CA SER A 564 20.05 43.74 -33.28
C SER A 564 19.51 44.21 -34.64
N SER A 565 20.36 44.80 -35.47
CA SER A 565 20.03 45.17 -36.84
C SER A 565 19.88 43.97 -37.77
N SER A 566 20.47 42.82 -37.43
CA SER A 566 20.40 41.58 -38.22
C SER A 566 19.19 40.69 -37.90
N ALA A 567 18.48 40.95 -36.79
CA ALA A 567 17.30 40.18 -36.42
C ALA A 567 16.05 40.65 -37.18
N SER A 568 15.23 39.70 -37.62
CA SER A 568 13.95 39.98 -38.26
C SER A 568 12.94 40.60 -37.28
N GLN A 569 11.93 41.29 -37.81
CA GLN A 569 10.87 41.88 -36.98
C GLN A 569 10.10 40.83 -36.15
N GLY A 570 9.96 39.60 -36.68
CA GLY A 570 9.33 38.48 -35.98
C GLY A 570 10.16 37.99 -34.79
N GLU A 571 11.48 37.88 -34.95
CA GLU A 571 12.41 37.52 -33.88
C GLU A 571 12.45 38.58 -32.78
N LYS A 572 12.47 39.87 -33.15
CA LYS A 572 12.39 40.98 -32.19
C LYS A 572 11.11 40.93 -31.38
N THR A 573 9.98 40.70 -32.04
CA THR A 573 8.67 40.59 -31.37
C THR A 573 8.62 39.40 -30.41
N LYS A 574 9.17 38.24 -30.82
CA LYS A 574 9.25 37.06 -29.95
C LYS A 574 10.17 37.31 -28.75
N ALA A 575 11.32 37.93 -28.96
CA ALA A 575 12.26 38.29 -27.89
C ALA A 575 11.62 39.22 -26.86
N LEU A 576 10.91 40.28 -27.30
CA LEU A 576 10.20 41.20 -26.40
C LEU A 576 9.13 40.50 -25.56
N LYS A 577 8.36 39.57 -26.15
CA LYS A 577 7.36 38.78 -25.40
C LYS A 577 8.00 37.90 -24.33
N GLU A 578 9.11 37.23 -24.66
CA GLU A 578 9.83 36.40 -23.69
C GLU A 578 10.50 37.25 -22.60
N ILE A 579 11.02 38.44 -22.91
CA ILE A 579 11.53 39.39 -21.91
C ILE A 579 10.43 39.79 -20.93
N GLU A 580 9.22 40.10 -21.43
CA GLU A 580 8.08 40.44 -20.57
C GLU A 580 7.71 39.26 -19.65
N LYS A 581 7.72 38.03 -20.18
CA LYS A 581 7.50 36.81 -19.39
C LYS A 581 8.57 36.64 -18.31
N ILE A 582 9.85 36.77 -18.67
CA ILE A 582 10.96 36.65 -17.72
C ILE A 582 10.86 37.73 -16.64
N ASN A 583 10.53 38.98 -16.97
CA ASN A 583 10.35 40.04 -15.97
C ASN A 583 9.23 39.71 -14.97
N LYS A 584 8.12 39.12 -15.42
CA LYS A 584 7.04 38.67 -14.52
C LYS A 584 7.48 37.53 -13.61
N ILE A 585 8.30 36.61 -14.12
CA ILE A 585 8.90 35.53 -13.32
C ILE A 585 9.87 36.11 -12.31
N LEU A 586 10.82 36.97 -12.73
CA LEU A 586 11.80 37.58 -11.83
C LEU A 586 11.12 38.33 -10.67
N ALA A 587 10.09 39.13 -10.95
CA ALA A 587 9.34 39.83 -9.92
C ALA A 587 8.66 38.86 -8.92
N GLU A 588 8.06 37.77 -9.40
CA GLU A 588 7.50 36.72 -8.54
C GLU A 588 8.59 36.05 -7.68
N LEU A 589 9.75 35.75 -8.25
CA LEU A 589 10.84 35.08 -7.54
C LEU A 589 11.54 36.02 -6.53
N ASP A 590 11.59 37.33 -6.80
CA ASP A 590 12.06 38.34 -5.86
C ASP A 590 11.14 38.42 -4.63
N ASP A 591 9.82 38.42 -4.84
CA ASP A 591 8.84 38.39 -3.74
C ASP A 591 8.91 37.07 -2.96
N TYR A 592 8.97 35.93 -3.67
CA TYR A 592 9.10 34.61 -3.05
C TYR A 592 10.39 34.44 -2.24
N GLU A 593 11.51 34.97 -2.73
CA GLU A 593 12.75 35.01 -1.97
C GLU A 593 12.60 35.83 -0.70
N ARG A 594 12.17 37.10 -0.84
CA ARG A 594 12.15 38.08 0.25
C ARG A 594 11.17 37.71 1.35
N ASP A 595 9.97 37.30 0.97
CA ASP A 595 8.84 37.16 1.90
C ASP A 595 8.70 35.74 2.46
N VAL A 596 9.26 34.72 1.79
CA VAL A 596 9.07 33.31 2.14
C VAL A 596 10.39 32.58 2.39
N LEU A 597 11.24 32.41 1.37
CA LEU A 597 12.40 31.52 1.49
C LEU A 597 13.55 32.08 2.32
N TYR A 598 13.86 33.39 2.22
CA TYR A 598 14.94 34.00 2.99
C TYR A 598 14.66 34.01 4.51
N PRO A 599 13.45 34.36 4.99
CA PRO A 599 13.09 34.21 6.39
C PRO A 599 13.22 32.77 6.89
N LEU A 600 12.67 31.78 6.16
CA LEU A 600 12.74 30.37 6.55
C LEU A 600 14.17 29.82 6.55
N ALA A 601 15.00 30.22 5.58
CA ALA A 601 16.41 29.84 5.54
C ALA A 601 17.20 30.44 6.72
N THR A 602 16.80 31.62 7.20
CA THR A 602 17.40 32.27 8.38
C THR A 602 16.95 31.60 9.67
N GLU A 603 15.68 31.20 9.75
CA GLU A 603 15.11 30.48 10.89
C GLU A 603 15.72 29.08 11.06
N GLN A 604 16.16 28.45 9.97
CA GLN A 604 16.65 27.06 9.94
C GLN A 604 15.65 26.10 10.59
N VAL A 605 14.41 26.14 10.09
CA VAL A 605 13.28 25.38 10.62
C VAL A 605 13.65 23.91 10.85
N GLU A 606 13.47 23.42 12.07
CA GLU A 606 13.70 22.03 12.44
C GLU A 606 12.43 21.18 12.29
N ILE A 607 12.63 19.92 11.88
CA ILE A 607 11.57 18.91 11.82
C ILE A 607 11.95 17.71 12.69
N ASP A 608 10.94 17.00 13.19
CA ASP A 608 11.11 15.71 13.86
C ASP A 608 10.24 14.71 13.10
N LEU A 609 10.85 13.72 12.44
CA LEU A 609 10.11 12.76 11.63
C LEU A 609 9.07 11.97 12.45
N ASP A 610 9.29 11.76 13.75
CA ASP A 610 8.30 11.09 14.59
C ASP A 610 7.02 11.92 14.76
N ASP A 611 7.07 13.24 14.62
CA ASP A 611 5.87 14.07 14.60
C ASP A 611 5.03 13.82 13.33
N GLY A 612 5.63 13.25 12.28
CA GLY A 612 5.01 12.90 11.02
C GLY A 612 4.73 14.08 10.09
N VAL A 613 4.21 13.79 8.90
CA VAL A 613 4.05 14.80 7.84
C VAL A 613 2.99 15.84 8.21
N LYS A 614 1.93 15.44 8.93
CA LYS A 614 0.88 16.37 9.37
C LYS A 614 1.40 17.53 10.24
N ALA A 615 2.43 17.27 11.04
CA ALA A 615 2.99 18.25 11.96
C ALA A 615 4.14 19.04 11.33
N ASN A 616 4.97 18.39 10.52
CA ASN A 616 6.15 19.03 9.94
C ASN A 616 5.87 19.83 8.66
N TYR A 617 5.03 19.32 7.76
CA TYR A 617 4.73 19.99 6.49
C TYR A 617 4.19 21.43 6.67
N PRO A 618 3.29 21.71 7.62
CA PRO A 618 2.77 23.06 7.83
C PRO A 618 3.80 24.08 8.31
N LYS A 619 4.94 23.64 8.89
CA LYS A 619 6.01 24.54 9.37
C LYS A 619 6.60 25.41 8.25
N PHE A 620 6.49 24.97 7.00
CA PHE A 620 7.05 25.67 5.83
C PHE A 620 6.06 26.61 5.14
N GLY A 621 4.79 26.64 5.56
CA GLY A 621 3.79 27.59 5.06
C GLY A 621 3.70 27.64 3.53
N GLU A 622 3.87 28.85 2.98
CA GLU A 622 3.79 29.13 1.53
C GLU A 622 5.01 28.67 0.73
N ALA A 623 6.07 28.18 1.38
CA ALA A 623 7.26 27.67 0.69
C ALA A 623 6.98 26.35 -0.02
N LEU A 624 6.08 25.53 0.53
CA LEU A 624 5.73 24.22 -0.03
C LEU A 624 4.43 24.29 -0.84
N LYS A 625 4.36 23.44 -1.87
CA LYS A 625 3.17 23.27 -2.70
C LYS A 625 1.95 22.91 -1.85
N LYS A 626 0.88 23.71 -1.90
CA LYS A 626 -0.32 23.46 -1.11
C LYS A 626 -0.89 22.04 -1.28
N ILE A 627 -1.11 21.33 -0.17
CA ILE A 627 -1.81 20.03 -0.13
C ILE A 627 -3.06 20.16 0.73
N SER A 628 -4.21 19.83 0.13
CA SER A 628 -5.50 19.84 0.83
C SER A 628 -5.52 18.90 2.03
N GLY A 629 -5.69 19.46 3.24
CA GLY A 629 -5.72 18.74 4.51
C GLY A 629 -4.37 18.70 5.26
N LEU A 630 -3.30 19.26 4.68
CA LEU A 630 -2.02 19.51 5.37
C LEU A 630 -1.77 21.01 5.54
N SER A 631 -1.98 21.79 4.48
CA SER A 631 -1.84 23.25 4.54
C SER A 631 -3.08 23.87 5.18
N ARG A 632 -2.89 24.76 6.17
CA ARG A 632 -3.97 25.55 6.77
C ARG A 632 -4.60 26.52 5.77
#